data_AF-A0A640XJA3-F1
#
_entry.id   AF-A0A640XJA3-F1
#
_cell.length_a   1.000
_cell.length_b   1.000
_cell.length_c   1.000
_cell.angle_alpha   90.00
_cell.angle_beta   90.00
_cell.angle_gamma   90.00
#
_symmetry.space_group_name_H-M   'P 1'
#
loop_
_entity.id
_entity.type
_entity.pdbx_description
1 polymer ?
#
loop_
_entity_poly.entity_id
_entity_poly.type
_entity_poly.pdbx_seq_one_letter_code
_entity_poly.pdbx_strand_id
1 'polypeptide(L)'
;MATNTFFVCPNCGNVKKFKIFTSNFQVIEQSPEMGVRVGESGVLPSLRQNDNYVECQICFKKSDYDMVADIGKRYMQETLGVIMKTC
;
A
#
# COMPACT_ATOMS: atom_id res chain seq x y z
N MET A 1 -4.20 3.57 -15.35
CA MET A 1 -5.06 2.78 -14.44
C MET A 1 -4.45 2.88 -13.06
N ALA A 2 -5.15 3.46 -12.09
CA ALA A 2 -4.67 3.48 -10.70
C ALA A 2 -4.58 2.03 -10.23
N THR A 3 -3.36 1.56 -9.96
CA THR A 3 -3.11 0.22 -9.44
C THR A 3 -3.77 0.15 -8.07
N ASN A 4 -4.84 -0.63 -7.94
CA ASN A 4 -5.58 -0.82 -6.68
C ASN A 4 -4.79 -1.74 -5.71
N THR A 5 -3.49 -1.52 -5.60
CA THR A 5 -2.57 -2.33 -4.80
C THR A 5 -2.73 -1.92 -3.35
N PHE A 6 -3.08 -2.89 -2.52
CA PHE A 6 -3.09 -2.74 -1.07
C PHE A 6 -1.68 -2.99 -0.53
N PHE A 7 -1.26 -2.19 0.45
CA PHE A 7 0.03 -2.34 1.12
C PHE A 7 -0.15 -2.64 2.60
N VAL A 8 0.78 -3.44 3.11
CA VAL A 8 0.89 -3.80 4.52
C VAL A 8 2.35 -3.59 4.93
N CYS A 9 2.57 -2.91 6.05
CA CYS A 9 3.91 -2.71 6.56
C CYS A 9 4.41 -3.99 7.26
N PRO A 10 5.47 -4.66 6.75
CA PRO A 10 6.00 -5.86 7.39
C PRO A 10 6.63 -5.59 8.76
N ASN A 11 6.95 -4.33 9.06
CA ASN A 11 7.65 -3.95 10.29
C ASN A 11 6.72 -3.68 11.48
N CYS A 12 5.51 -3.15 11.23
CA CYS A 12 4.60 -2.73 12.30
C CYS A 12 3.14 -3.13 12.07
N GLY A 13 2.83 -3.82 10.97
CA GLY A 13 1.47 -4.23 10.64
C GLY A 13 0.54 -3.09 10.25
N ASN A 14 1.04 -1.86 10.06
CA ASN A 14 0.24 -0.76 9.54
C ASN A 14 -0.33 -1.11 8.17
N VAL A 15 -1.60 -0.79 7.95
CA VAL A 15 -2.35 -1.04 6.71
C VAL A 15 -3.15 0.18 6.25
N LYS A 16 -3.00 1.32 6.94
CA LYS A 16 -3.88 2.49 6.75
C LYS A 16 -3.25 3.59 5.91
N LYS A 17 -2.00 3.96 6.15
CA LYS A 17 -1.37 5.12 5.49
C LYS A 17 0.06 4.85 5.04
N PHE A 18 0.36 5.17 3.79
CA PHE A 18 1.66 4.95 3.17
C PHE A 18 2.04 6.09 2.24
N LYS A 19 3.35 6.32 2.11
CA LYS A 19 3.93 7.13 1.05
C LYS A 19 4.55 6.19 0.03
N ILE A 20 4.18 6.34 -1.22
CA ILE A 20 4.72 5.55 -2.34
C ILE A 20 5.65 6.47 -3.12
N PHE A 21 6.85 6.00 -3.35
CA PHE A 21 7.88 6.66 -4.13
C PHE A 21 8.19 5.75 -5.32
N THR A 22 7.52 6.01 -6.44
CA THR A 22 7.83 5.39 -7.75
C THR A 22 8.28 6.48 -8.72
N SER A 23 7.85 6.43 -9.98
CA SER A 23 7.97 7.57 -10.91
C SER A 23 7.24 8.82 -10.41
N ASN A 24 6.23 8.64 -9.56
CA ASN A 24 5.55 9.71 -8.85
C ASN A 24 5.58 9.46 -7.34
N PHE A 25 5.65 10.54 -6.58
CA PHE A 25 5.35 10.54 -5.16
C PHE A 25 3.84 10.59 -4.98
N GLN A 26 3.30 9.74 -4.12
CA GLN A 26 1.89 9.76 -3.75
C GLN A 26 1.73 9.32 -2.29
N VAL A 27 0.85 9.99 -1.56
CA VAL A 27 0.41 9.55 -0.24
C VAL A 27 -0.92 8.87 -0.40
N ILE A 28 -1.03 7.65 0.08
CA ILE A 28 -2.26 6.89 0.02
C ILE A 28 -2.80 6.59 1.42
N GLU A 29 -4.12 6.58 1.50
CA GLU A 29 -4.89 6.08 2.62
C GLU A 29 -5.72 4.88 2.17
N GLN A 30 -5.72 3.85 2.99
CA GLN A 30 -6.29 2.55 2.73
C GLN A 30 -7.30 2.22 3.84
N SER A 31 -8.46 1.70 3.43
CA SER A 31 -9.42 1.09 4.35
C SER A 31 -9.16 -0.42 4.41
N PRO A 32 -8.68 -0.96 5.55
CA PRO A 32 -8.50 -2.40 5.71
C PRO A 32 -9.83 -3.15 5.74
N GLU A 33 -10.92 -2.50 6.16
CA GLU A 33 -12.26 -3.11 6.24
C GLU A 33 -12.85 -3.36 4.85
N MET A 34 -12.63 -2.41 3.93
CA MET A 34 -13.11 -2.51 2.54
C MET A 34 -12.06 -3.07 1.59
N GLY A 35 -10.82 -3.20 2.07
CA GLY A 35 -9.67 -3.64 1.28
C GLY A 35 -9.31 -2.76 0.08
N VAL A 36 -9.70 -1.48 0.12
CA VAL A 36 -9.48 -0.53 -0.97
C VAL A 36 -8.71 0.70 -0.50
N ARG A 37 -8.12 1.43 -1.46
CA ARG A 37 -7.62 2.78 -1.22
C ARG A 37 -8.80 3.74 -1.12
N VAL A 38 -8.86 4.51 -0.04
CA VAL A 38 -9.94 5.47 0.23
C VAL A 38 -9.50 6.92 0.04
N GLY A 39 -8.19 7.17 -0.05
CA GLY A 39 -7.66 8.49 -0.31
C GLY A 39 -6.32 8.41 -1.03
N GLU A 40 -6.13 9.28 -2.01
CA GLU A 40 -4.85 9.50 -2.68
C GLU A 40 -4.61 11.01 -2.66
N SER A 41 -3.44 11.44 -2.19
CA SER A 41 -3.11 12.85 -2.01
C SER A 41 -1.63 13.11 -2.28
N GLY A 42 -1.32 14.34 -2.68
CA GLY A 42 0.06 14.77 -2.92
C GLY A 42 0.74 14.03 -4.07
N VAL A 43 0.03 13.80 -5.18
CA VAL A 43 0.63 13.26 -6.40
C VAL A 43 1.59 14.29 -6.98
N LEU A 44 2.87 14.08 -6.76
CA LEU A 44 3.94 14.95 -7.26
C LEU A 44 4.87 14.12 -8.17
N PRO A 45 5.39 14.68 -9.27
CA PRO A 45 6.40 14.01 -10.05
C PRO A 45 7.61 13.75 -9.16
N SER A 46 8.12 12.51 -9.18
CA SER A 46 9.31 12.18 -8.40
C SER A 46 10.51 12.91 -8.97
N LEU A 47 11.29 13.57 -8.10
CA LEU A 47 12.57 14.19 -8.48
C LEU A 47 13.63 13.15 -8.88
N ARG A 48 13.40 11.88 -8.52
CA ARG A 48 14.28 10.74 -8.82
C ARG A 48 13.44 9.68 -9.53
N GLN A 49 13.67 9.54 -10.83
CA GLN A 49 12.90 8.63 -11.70
C GLN A 49 13.06 7.13 -11.36
N ASN A 50 14.02 6.76 -10.51
CA ASN A 50 14.37 5.38 -10.20
C ASN A 50 14.05 4.95 -8.76
N ASP A 51 13.34 5.78 -8.00
CA ASP A 51 12.83 5.35 -6.70
C ASP A 51 11.69 4.35 -6.93
N ASN A 52 11.69 3.21 -6.23
CA ASN A 52 10.62 2.21 -6.27
C ASN A 52 10.42 1.60 -4.86
N TYR A 53 10.01 2.42 -3.90
CA TYR A 53 9.82 1.99 -2.52
C TYR A 53 8.57 2.60 -1.89
N VAL A 54 8.09 1.96 -0.83
CA VAL A 54 6.99 2.42 0.01
C VAL A 54 7.49 2.71 1.42
N GLU A 55 7.09 3.84 1.97
CA GLU A 55 7.37 4.25 3.33
C GLU A 55 6.09 4.19 4.19
N CYS A 56 6.19 3.51 5.32
CA CYS A 56 5.12 3.47 6.31
C CYS A 56 5.03 4.79 7.08
N GLN A 57 3.85 5.40 7.18
CA GLN A 57 3.68 6.64 7.96
C GLN A 57 3.65 6.44 9.48
N ILE A 58 3.67 5.21 9.97
CA ILE A 58 3.68 4.90 11.41
C ILE A 58 5.11 4.67 11.91
N CYS A 59 5.85 3.78 11.24
CA CYS A 59 7.21 3.43 11.67
C CYS A 59 8.31 4.09 10.83
N PHE A 60 7.94 4.89 9.82
CA PHE A 60 8.86 5.60 8.91
C PHE A 60 9.92 4.72 8.23
N LYS A 61 9.69 3.40 8.23
CA LYS A 61 10.55 2.45 7.53
C LYS A 61 10.18 2.37 6.07
N LYS A 62 11.22 2.29 5.25
CA LYS A 62 11.14 2.11 3.80
C LYS A 62 11.19 0.62 3.49
N SER A 63 10.42 0.20 2.51
CA SER A 63 10.39 -1.17 2.03
C SER A 63 10.21 -1.17 0.54
N ASP A 64 10.74 -2.17 -0.13
CA ASP A 64 10.62 -2.32 -1.57
C ASP A 64 9.14 -2.38 -1.99
N TYR A 65 8.79 -1.70 -3.09
CA TYR A 65 7.42 -1.58 -3.55
C TYR A 65 6.81 -2.95 -3.88
N ASP A 66 7.52 -3.79 -4.63
CA ASP A 66 7.04 -5.09 -5.07
C ASP A 66 6.86 -6.01 -3.86
N MET A 67 7.80 -5.97 -2.90
CA MET A 67 7.68 -6.73 -1.66
C MET A 67 6.42 -6.38 -0.87
N VAL A 68 6.15 -5.10 -0.61
CA VAL A 68 4.96 -4.71 0.19
C VAL A 68 3.65 -4.88 -0.59
N ALA A 69 3.70 -4.81 -1.92
CA ALA A 69 2.57 -5.09 -2.80
C ALA A 69 2.18 -6.57 -2.75
N ASP A 70 3.15 -7.48 -2.78
CA ASP A 70 2.90 -8.92 -2.64
C ASP A 70 2.33 -9.28 -1.27
N ILE A 71 2.88 -8.68 -0.20
CA ILE A 71 2.35 -8.89 1.15
C ILE A 71 0.90 -8.40 1.24
N GLY A 72 0.61 -7.20 0.73
CA GLY A 72 -0.75 -6.68 0.77
C GLY A 72 -1.73 -7.45 -0.12
N LYS A 73 -1.27 -8.00 -1.25
CA LYS A 73 -2.06 -8.92 -2.07
C LYS A 73 -2.43 -10.18 -1.30
N ARG A 74 -1.47 -10.81 -0.60
CA ARG A 74 -1.73 -11.99 0.25
C ARG A 74 -2.69 -11.66 1.38
N TYR A 75 -2.46 -10.52 2.05
CA TYR A 75 -3.34 -10.04 3.12
C TYR A 75 -4.79 -9.85 2.64
N MET A 76 -4.97 -9.33 1.42
CA MET A 76 -6.29 -9.20 0.82
C MET A 76 -6.90 -10.54 0.44
N GLN A 77 -6.12 -11.46 -0.13
CA GLN A 77 -6.59 -12.81 -0.45
C GLN A 77 -7.02 -13.57 0.81
N GLU A 78 -6.32 -13.41 1.92
CA GLU A 78 -6.68 -14.01 3.20
C GLU A 78 -7.90 -13.31 3.82
N THR A 79 -7.92 -11.98 3.86
CA THR A 79 -8.97 -11.22 4.54
C THR A 79 -10.29 -11.20 3.77
N LEU A 80 -10.28 -10.95 2.45
CA LEU A 80 -11.47 -10.95 1.59
C LEU A 80 -11.84 -12.36 1.09
N GLY A 81 -10.86 -13.24 0.89
CA GLY A 81 -11.12 -14.63 0.52
C GLY A 81 -11.76 -15.43 1.66
N VAL A 82 -11.55 -15.04 2.92
CA VAL A 82 -12.32 -15.55 4.06
C VAL A 82 -13.77 -15.07 4.00
N ILE A 83 -14.02 -13.80 3.64
CA ILE A 83 -15.39 -13.26 3.50
C ILE A 83 -16.18 -13.99 2.40
N MET A 84 -15.51 -14.45 1.33
CA MET A 84 -16.14 -15.23 0.24
C MET A 84 -16.34 -16.73 0.53
N LYS A 85 -15.78 -17.26 1.63
CA LYS A 85 -15.94 -18.69 2.01
C LYS A 85 -17.01 -18.94 3.07
N THR A 86 -17.75 -17.91 3.51
CA THR A 86 -18.80 -18.03 4.54
C THR A 86 -20.22 -17.78 4.00
N CYS A 87 -20.52 -18.22 2.78
CA CYS A 87 -21.89 -18.34 2.26
C CYS A 87 -22.17 -19.78 1.83
#